data_AF-A0A2T0UYE0-F1
#
_entry.id   AF-A0A2T0UYE0-F1
#
_cell.length_a   1.000
_cell.length_b   1.000
_cell.length_c   1.000
_cell.angle_alpha   90.00
_cell.angle_beta   90.00
_cell.angle_gamma   90.00
#
_symmetry.space_group_name_H-M   'P 1'
#
loop_
_entity.id
_entity.type
_entity.pdbx_description
1 polymer ?
#
loop_
_entity_poly.entity_id
_entity_poly.type
_entity_poly.pdbx_seq_one_letter_code
_entity_poly.pdbx_strand_id
1 'polypeptide(L)'
;MTLLRRLSIPAIAALTAAPLAVTGAASASGDAPPELVLGAASASAQSAENARGAQDPVAKDRSVIRLDARALESGTVAIDLGDRHVVAERTRATTNSSGSKVWSGRISGTQYDVTFVRRGNEVTASVQLGERLFRIAPGARGSHVLTEVDLAAMPAEHPDTLPDGGGRNLTAKKPAPTTPGGTTANTVIRVLVVASAQAAAQNGGSAQAIAEQAVAETNTGYANSGIPITMELAGYRNSPYSETGNFSTDLNRFSGTNDGYLDDMHAVRDQVGADVNVLLTTGTAYCGIGYLNATAATAFSVVATSCATGYYSFGHEIGHNQGAEHDPANSGTSGYAHGYQYPAGKWRTIMAYNCTSGCTRLNYWSNPRITYGGVPMGTTTTNDNARKLTERAATVGAFR
;
A
#
# COMPACT_ATOMS: atom_id res chain seq x y z
N MET A 1 41.91 -56.91 -55.59
CA MET A 1 43.23 -56.54 -55.05
C MET A 1 42.98 -55.61 -53.87
N THR A 2 43.01 -56.17 -52.65
CA THR A 2 44.03 -55.88 -51.61
C THR A 2 43.83 -54.47 -51.00
N LEU A 3 43.75 -54.27 -49.69
CA LEU A 3 44.17 -55.05 -48.54
C LEU A 3 43.41 -54.53 -47.30
N LEU A 4 43.07 -55.44 -46.38
CA LEU A 4 42.67 -55.12 -45.01
C LEU A 4 43.81 -54.39 -44.26
N ARG A 5 43.44 -53.45 -43.39
CA ARG A 5 44.21 -53.14 -42.17
C ARG A 5 43.25 -52.94 -41.00
N ARG A 6 43.33 -53.87 -40.04
CA ARG A 6 42.84 -53.73 -38.67
C ARG A 6 43.89 -52.97 -37.85
N LEU A 7 43.48 -52.12 -36.90
CA LEU A 7 43.81 -52.26 -35.47
C LEU A 7 43.09 -51.19 -34.60
N SER A 8 42.30 -51.67 -33.64
CA SER A 8 42.15 -51.30 -32.22
C SER A 8 41.87 -49.84 -31.81
N ILE A 9 40.85 -49.58 -30.94
CA ILE A 9 40.92 -49.35 -29.47
C ILE A 9 39.51 -48.80 -29.03
N PRO A 10 39.00 -48.84 -27.78
CA PRO A 10 38.79 -49.89 -26.78
C PRO A 10 37.29 -50.05 -26.39
N ALA A 11 37.01 -50.85 -25.36
CA ALA A 11 35.70 -51.15 -24.79
C ALA A 11 34.88 -49.93 -24.32
N ILE A 12 33.59 -49.89 -24.71
CA ILE A 12 32.55 -49.06 -24.08
C ILE A 12 31.82 -49.95 -23.07
N ALA A 13 31.84 -49.53 -21.81
CA ALA A 13 31.10 -50.17 -20.72
C ALA A 13 29.59 -50.18 -21.00
N ALA A 14 28.98 -51.35 -20.86
CA ALA A 14 27.53 -51.51 -20.90
C ALA A 14 26.92 -50.83 -19.67
N LEU A 15 26.26 -49.69 -19.88
CA LEU A 15 25.36 -49.11 -18.88
C LEU A 15 23.99 -49.77 -19.09
N THR A 16 23.62 -50.65 -18.18
CA THR A 16 22.31 -51.28 -18.10
C THR A 16 21.22 -50.22 -17.95
N ALA A 17 20.29 -50.16 -18.90
CA ALA A 17 19.09 -49.35 -18.80
C ALA A 17 18.21 -49.86 -17.65
N ALA A 18 18.11 -49.08 -16.57
CA ALA A 18 17.06 -49.24 -15.57
C ALA A 18 15.76 -48.61 -16.13
N PRO A 19 14.59 -49.24 -15.93
CA PRO A 19 13.33 -48.69 -16.41
C PRO A 19 13.02 -47.39 -15.65
N LEU A 20 12.79 -46.30 -16.39
CA LEU A 20 12.18 -45.10 -15.85
C LEU A 20 10.80 -45.49 -15.30
N ALA A 21 10.69 -45.64 -13.99
CA ALA A 21 9.42 -45.57 -13.32
C ALA A 21 8.89 -44.15 -13.53
N VAL A 22 7.86 -44.03 -14.38
CA VAL A 22 7.01 -42.85 -14.40
C VAL A 22 6.32 -42.82 -13.03
N THR A 23 6.92 -42.11 -12.08
CA THR A 23 6.23 -41.75 -10.85
C THR A 23 5.10 -40.84 -11.27
N GLY A 24 3.88 -41.39 -11.22
CA GLY A 24 2.66 -40.64 -11.44
C GLY A 24 2.72 -39.35 -10.63
N ALA A 25 2.34 -38.25 -11.29
CA ALA A 25 2.07 -36.99 -10.61
C ALA A 25 1.18 -37.31 -9.42
N ALA A 26 1.69 -37.07 -8.21
CA ALA A 26 0.87 -37.04 -7.03
C ALA A 26 -0.20 -35.99 -7.29
N SER A 27 -1.43 -36.45 -7.52
CA SER A 27 -2.62 -35.64 -7.43
C SER A 27 -2.61 -35.01 -6.04
N ALA A 28 -2.23 -33.73 -5.96
CA ALA A 28 -2.46 -32.94 -4.77
C ALA A 28 -3.96 -33.02 -4.49
N SER A 29 -4.33 -33.64 -3.38
CA SER A 29 -5.67 -33.53 -2.82
C SER A 29 -5.91 -32.05 -2.55
N GLY A 30 -6.60 -31.39 -3.47
CA GLY A 30 -6.94 -29.97 -3.36
C GLY A 30 -7.99 -29.79 -2.29
N ASP A 31 -7.56 -29.68 -1.04
CA ASP A 31 -8.43 -29.21 0.03
C ASP A 31 -8.94 -27.81 -0.34
N ALA A 32 -10.23 -27.57 -0.07
CA ALA A 32 -10.83 -26.27 -0.29
C ALA A 32 -10.02 -25.18 0.45
N PRO A 33 -9.83 -23.98 -0.13
CA PRO A 33 -9.17 -22.88 0.56
C PRO A 33 -9.81 -22.63 1.93
N PRO A 34 -9.04 -22.39 2.99
CA PRO A 34 -9.61 -22.10 4.31
C PRO A 34 -10.42 -20.80 4.25
N GLU A 35 -11.56 -20.82 4.92
CA GLU A 35 -12.47 -19.67 4.99
C GLU A 35 -11.96 -18.64 6.00
N LEU A 36 -11.74 -17.40 5.56
CA LEU A 36 -11.41 -16.30 6.46
C LEU A 36 -12.63 -15.82 7.23
N VAL A 37 -13.78 -15.69 6.56
CA VAL A 37 -15.01 -15.11 7.11
C VAL A 37 -15.95 -16.24 7.55
N LEU A 38 -16.07 -16.46 8.86
CA LEU A 38 -16.89 -17.53 9.44
C LEU A 38 -18.39 -17.18 9.53
N GLY A 39 -18.80 -16.08 8.88
CA GLY A 39 -20.15 -15.51 8.93
C GLY A 39 -20.34 -14.43 10.02
N ALA A 40 -21.61 -14.13 10.31
CA ALA A 40 -22.00 -13.05 11.23
C ALA A 40 -21.46 -13.24 12.67
N ALA A 41 -21.17 -12.11 13.32
CA ALA A 41 -20.81 -12.06 14.72
C ALA A 41 -22.00 -12.27 15.66
N SER A 42 -21.70 -12.49 16.95
CA SER A 42 -22.75 -12.62 17.96
C SER A 42 -23.62 -11.36 18.05
N ALA A 43 -24.90 -11.50 18.39
CA ALA A 43 -25.79 -10.36 18.61
C ALA A 43 -25.19 -9.34 19.60
N SER A 44 -24.47 -9.83 20.60
CA SER A 44 -23.82 -9.00 21.61
C SER A 44 -22.65 -8.16 21.05
N ALA A 45 -21.91 -8.69 20.08
CA ALA A 45 -20.85 -7.96 19.37
C ALA A 45 -21.46 -6.96 18.40
N GLN A 46 -22.52 -7.35 17.68
CA GLN A 46 -23.28 -6.44 16.81
C GLN A 46 -23.83 -5.25 17.59
N SER A 47 -24.47 -5.47 18.74
CA SER A 47 -24.99 -4.38 19.58
C SER A 47 -23.89 -3.47 20.11
N ALA A 48 -22.75 -4.04 20.53
CA ALA A 48 -21.62 -3.26 21.03
C ALA A 48 -20.99 -2.41 19.92
N GLU A 49 -20.90 -2.95 18.70
CA GLU A 49 -20.36 -2.23 17.55
C GLU A 49 -21.31 -1.12 17.07
N ASN A 50 -22.63 -1.37 17.08
CA ASN A 50 -23.62 -0.34 16.80
C ASN A 50 -23.59 0.78 17.86
N ALA A 51 -23.34 0.44 19.12
CA ALA A 51 -23.26 1.41 20.22
C ALA A 51 -21.97 2.26 20.19
N ARG A 52 -20.91 1.82 19.49
CA ARG A 52 -19.70 2.64 19.31
C ARG A 52 -19.96 3.92 18.52
N GLY A 53 -21.07 3.98 17.77
CA GLY A 53 -21.50 5.19 17.06
C GLY A 53 -20.50 5.70 16.00
N ALA A 54 -19.47 4.91 15.67
CA ALA A 54 -18.49 5.23 14.66
C ALA A 54 -19.18 5.18 13.29
N GLN A 55 -19.63 6.35 12.82
CA GLN A 55 -20.02 6.57 11.44
C GLN A 55 -18.72 6.64 10.63
N ASP A 56 -18.49 5.62 9.81
CA ASP A 56 -17.53 5.73 8.71
C ASP A 56 -18.26 6.49 7.60
N PRO A 57 -17.88 7.76 7.31
CA PRO A 57 -18.61 8.61 6.36
C PRO A 57 -18.60 8.06 4.94
N VAL A 58 -17.74 7.08 4.65
CA VAL A 58 -17.61 6.43 3.35
C VAL A 58 -18.08 4.98 3.36
N ALA A 59 -18.82 4.54 4.38
CA ALA A 59 -19.40 3.20 4.40
C ALA A 59 -20.70 3.13 3.57
N LYS A 60 -20.72 2.27 2.55
CA LYS A 60 -21.90 1.94 1.76
C LYS A 60 -22.73 0.85 2.42
N ASP A 61 -22.07 -0.21 2.86
CA ASP A 61 -22.67 -1.32 3.61
C ASP A 61 -21.68 -1.82 4.66
N ARG A 62 -22.21 -2.39 5.74
CA ARG A 62 -21.43 -2.76 6.91
C ARG A 62 -21.99 -4.00 7.61
N SER A 63 -21.13 -4.99 7.79
CA SER A 63 -21.45 -6.24 8.47
C SER A 63 -20.45 -6.53 9.60
N VAL A 64 -20.93 -6.95 10.76
CA VAL A 64 -20.07 -7.41 11.85
C VAL A 64 -19.90 -8.92 11.75
N ILE A 65 -18.65 -9.37 11.58
CA ILE A 65 -18.31 -10.74 11.20
C ILE A 65 -17.34 -11.38 12.18
N ARG A 66 -17.25 -12.70 12.16
CA ARG A 66 -16.19 -13.47 12.82
C ARG A 66 -15.18 -13.90 11.79
N LEU A 67 -13.90 -13.81 12.14
CA LEU A 67 -12.83 -14.31 11.29
C LEU A 67 -12.11 -15.51 11.89
N ASP A 68 -11.60 -16.39 11.03
CA ASP A 68 -10.50 -17.29 11.37
C ASP A 68 -9.19 -16.71 10.87
N ALA A 69 -8.48 -15.97 11.74
CA ALA A 69 -7.20 -15.38 11.41
C ALA A 69 -6.12 -16.42 11.04
N ARG A 70 -6.30 -17.71 11.40
CA ARG A 70 -5.37 -18.80 11.05
C ARG A 70 -5.45 -19.15 9.58
N ALA A 71 -6.54 -18.83 8.89
CA ALA A 71 -6.66 -19.01 7.44
C ALA A 71 -5.54 -18.27 6.67
N LEU A 72 -5.01 -17.18 7.24
CA LEU A 72 -3.90 -16.41 6.67
C LEU A 72 -2.51 -17.08 6.79
N GLU A 73 -2.39 -18.23 7.46
CA GLU A 73 -1.13 -19.01 7.39
C GLU A 73 -1.01 -19.74 6.04
N SER A 74 -2.14 -20.03 5.39
CA SER A 74 -2.22 -20.72 4.11
C SER A 74 -1.78 -19.86 2.93
N GLY A 75 -1.41 -20.54 1.84
CA GLY A 75 -1.08 -19.90 0.55
C GLY A 75 -2.31 -19.41 -0.23
N THR A 76 -3.49 -19.88 0.12
CA THR A 76 -4.77 -19.46 -0.44
C THR A 76 -5.77 -19.23 0.68
N VAL A 77 -6.71 -18.31 0.49
CA VAL A 77 -7.75 -18.02 1.47
C VAL A 77 -9.07 -17.66 0.77
N ALA A 78 -10.17 -18.21 1.26
CA ALA A 78 -11.52 -17.88 0.81
C ALA A 78 -12.07 -16.71 1.65
N ILE A 79 -12.79 -15.80 1.01
CA ILE A 79 -13.32 -14.58 1.63
C ILE A 79 -14.77 -14.40 1.19
N ASP A 80 -15.69 -14.54 2.13
CA ASP A 80 -17.07 -14.09 1.98
C ASP A 80 -17.16 -12.56 2.16
N LEU A 81 -17.54 -11.87 1.08
CA LEU A 81 -17.78 -10.42 1.03
C LEU A 81 -19.28 -10.09 1.09
N GLY A 82 -20.12 -11.03 1.52
CA GLY A 82 -21.58 -10.91 1.59
C GLY A 82 -22.25 -11.39 0.31
N ASP A 83 -22.26 -10.55 -0.73
CA ASP A 83 -22.90 -10.89 -2.01
C ASP A 83 -21.95 -11.65 -2.98
N ARG A 84 -20.69 -11.83 -2.58
CA ARG A 84 -19.63 -12.45 -3.37
C ARG A 84 -18.74 -13.28 -2.49
N HIS A 85 -18.32 -14.42 -3.01
CA HIS A 85 -17.27 -15.24 -2.43
C HIS A 85 -16.08 -15.22 -3.39
N VAL A 86 -14.92 -14.77 -2.90
CA VAL A 86 -13.68 -14.73 -3.68
C VAL A 86 -12.58 -15.59 -3.03
N VAL A 87 -11.63 -16.06 -3.83
CA VAL A 87 -10.42 -16.73 -3.35
C VAL A 87 -9.23 -15.84 -3.63
N ALA A 88 -8.38 -15.61 -2.62
CA ALA A 88 -7.12 -14.92 -2.78
C ALA A 88 -5.94 -15.90 -2.77
N GLU A 89 -4.95 -15.64 -3.61
CA GLU A 89 -3.69 -16.38 -3.69
C GLU A 89 -2.53 -15.53 -3.18
N ARG A 90 -1.75 -16.07 -2.23
CA ARG A 90 -0.62 -15.37 -1.62
C ARG A 90 0.51 -15.21 -2.62
N THR A 91 0.96 -13.98 -2.81
CA THR A 91 2.18 -13.68 -3.55
C THR A 91 3.36 -13.41 -2.62
N ARG A 92 3.09 -12.88 -1.42
CA ARG A 92 4.13 -12.55 -0.43
C ARG A 92 3.61 -12.70 1.00
N ALA A 93 4.46 -13.18 1.90
CA ALA A 93 4.28 -13.08 3.35
C ALA A 93 5.52 -12.44 3.97
N THR A 94 5.31 -11.49 4.88
CA THR A 94 6.39 -10.90 5.68
C THR A 94 5.91 -10.70 7.13
N THR A 95 6.85 -10.33 8.00
CA THR A 95 6.54 -9.85 9.34
C THR A 95 7.13 -8.45 9.45
N ASN A 96 6.32 -7.49 9.89
CA ASN A 96 6.79 -6.11 10.05
C ASN A 96 7.58 -5.95 11.36
N SER A 97 8.16 -4.77 11.57
CA SER A 97 8.97 -4.45 12.75
C SER A 97 8.22 -4.57 14.09
N SER A 98 6.89 -4.46 14.09
CA SER A 98 6.05 -4.63 15.27
C SER A 98 5.61 -6.09 15.52
N GLY A 99 6.02 -7.04 14.67
CA GLY A 99 5.70 -8.45 14.80
C GLY A 99 4.37 -8.87 14.16
N SER A 100 3.64 -7.94 13.52
CA SER A 100 2.43 -8.27 12.76
C SER A 100 2.80 -8.99 11.46
N LYS A 101 2.01 -10.01 11.11
CA LYS A 101 2.15 -10.75 9.86
C LYS A 101 1.46 -9.98 8.74
N VAL A 102 2.17 -9.77 7.64
CA VAL A 102 1.63 -9.17 6.41
C VAL A 102 1.46 -10.28 5.38
N TRP A 103 0.26 -10.39 4.82
CA TRP A 103 -0.08 -11.31 3.73
C TRP A 103 -0.51 -10.47 2.54
N SER A 104 0.25 -10.51 1.45
CA SER A 104 -0.08 -9.84 0.20
C SER A 104 -0.36 -10.89 -0.86
N GLY A 105 -1.38 -10.64 -1.67
CA GLY A 105 -1.81 -11.56 -2.70
C GLY A 105 -2.69 -10.92 -3.74
N ARG A 106 -3.29 -11.76 -4.58
CA ARG A 106 -4.24 -11.35 -5.62
C ARG A 106 -5.50 -12.17 -5.56
N ILE A 107 -6.61 -11.56 -5.98
CA ILE A 107 -7.86 -12.28 -6.17
C ILE A 107 -7.73 -13.20 -7.40
N SER A 108 -7.94 -14.49 -7.18
CA SER A 108 -7.81 -15.56 -8.17
C SER A 108 -8.59 -15.22 -9.45
N GLY A 109 -7.96 -15.40 -10.61
CA GLY A 109 -8.56 -15.06 -11.90
C GLY A 109 -8.63 -13.56 -12.21
N THR A 110 -8.03 -12.69 -11.38
CA THR A 110 -7.99 -11.24 -11.61
C THR A 110 -6.58 -10.67 -11.38
N GLN A 111 -6.39 -9.37 -11.65
CA GLN A 111 -5.16 -8.64 -11.32
C GLN A 111 -5.31 -7.77 -10.05
N TYR A 112 -6.43 -7.88 -9.33
CA TYR A 112 -6.69 -7.06 -8.15
C TYR A 112 -5.94 -7.59 -6.93
N ASP A 113 -5.27 -6.67 -6.24
CA ASP A 113 -4.49 -6.99 -5.05
C ASP A 113 -5.37 -7.07 -3.81
N VAL A 114 -4.89 -7.85 -2.85
CA VAL A 114 -5.40 -7.89 -1.48
C VAL A 114 -4.21 -7.89 -0.53
N THR A 115 -4.33 -7.12 0.56
CA THR A 115 -3.33 -7.08 1.62
C THR A 115 -4.02 -7.25 2.96
N PHE A 116 -3.55 -8.22 3.75
CA PHE A 116 -3.95 -8.42 5.14
C PHE A 116 -2.79 -8.08 6.07
N VAL A 117 -3.11 -7.44 7.18
CA VAL A 117 -2.21 -7.34 8.34
C VAL A 117 -2.85 -8.04 9.52
N ARG A 118 -2.13 -8.97 10.12
CA ARG A 118 -2.59 -9.79 11.24
C ARG A 118 -1.72 -9.58 12.46
N ARG A 119 -2.37 -9.23 13.58
CA ARG A 119 -1.78 -9.18 14.92
C ARG A 119 -2.58 -10.09 15.86
N GLY A 120 -2.05 -11.27 16.17
CA GLY A 120 -2.80 -12.28 16.93
C GLY A 120 -4.07 -12.71 16.17
N ASN A 121 -5.25 -12.33 16.66
CA ASN A 121 -6.54 -12.57 16.00
C ASN A 121 -7.14 -11.31 15.34
N GLU A 122 -6.52 -10.15 15.54
CA GLU A 122 -6.91 -8.92 14.86
C GLU A 122 -6.39 -8.96 13.42
N VAL A 123 -7.27 -8.62 12.48
CA VAL A 123 -6.96 -8.62 11.05
C VAL A 123 -7.51 -7.32 10.49
N THR A 124 -6.68 -6.61 9.75
CA THR A 124 -7.13 -5.55 8.87
C THR A 124 -6.87 -5.94 7.42
N ALA A 125 -7.70 -5.48 6.50
CA ALA A 125 -7.55 -5.77 5.08
C ALA A 125 -8.18 -4.72 4.17
N SER A 126 -7.66 -4.63 2.96
CA SER A 126 -8.33 -4.00 1.81
C SER A 126 -8.44 -5.03 0.70
N VAL A 127 -9.64 -5.20 0.16
CA VAL A 127 -9.95 -6.12 -0.93
C VAL A 127 -10.53 -5.32 -2.09
N GLN A 128 -9.75 -5.16 -3.15
CA GLN A 128 -10.24 -4.52 -4.39
C GLN A 128 -10.89 -5.57 -5.29
N LEU A 129 -12.07 -5.27 -5.83
CA LEU A 129 -12.75 -6.13 -6.80
C LEU A 129 -13.49 -5.27 -7.83
N GLY A 130 -12.88 -5.07 -8.99
CA GLY A 130 -13.47 -4.21 -10.02
C GLY A 130 -13.49 -2.74 -9.58
N GLU A 131 -14.68 -2.16 -9.57
CA GLU A 131 -14.98 -0.81 -9.06
C GLU A 131 -15.44 -0.83 -7.59
N ARG A 132 -15.38 -1.99 -6.89
CA ARG A 132 -15.75 -2.12 -5.47
C ARG A 132 -14.51 -2.27 -4.59
N LEU A 133 -14.52 -1.61 -3.44
CA LEU A 133 -13.49 -1.72 -2.41
C LEU A 133 -14.15 -2.19 -1.11
N PHE A 134 -13.59 -3.23 -0.52
CA PHE A 134 -14.00 -3.71 0.80
C PHE A 134 -12.87 -3.54 1.79
N ARG A 135 -13.22 -3.21 3.03
CA ARG A 135 -12.31 -3.12 4.16
C ARG A 135 -12.71 -4.08 5.25
N ILE A 136 -11.73 -4.70 5.88
CA ILE A 136 -11.89 -5.48 7.09
C ILE A 136 -11.12 -4.76 8.19
N ALA A 137 -11.74 -4.54 9.34
CA ALA A 137 -11.09 -3.96 10.51
C ALA A 137 -11.55 -4.64 11.81
N PRO A 138 -10.72 -4.65 12.87
CA PRO A 138 -11.14 -5.11 14.19
C PRO A 138 -12.38 -4.36 14.71
N GLY A 139 -13.32 -5.10 15.26
CA GLY A 139 -14.56 -4.60 15.85
C GLY A 139 -14.64 -4.84 17.36
N ALA A 140 -15.82 -4.64 17.93
CA ALA A 140 -16.08 -4.85 19.35
C ALA A 140 -16.01 -6.34 19.74
N ARG A 141 -15.52 -6.62 20.96
CA ARG A 141 -15.54 -7.97 21.56
C ARG A 141 -14.88 -9.05 20.69
N GLY A 142 -13.81 -8.69 19.98
CA GLY A 142 -13.04 -9.61 19.14
C GLY A 142 -13.73 -10.02 17.84
N SER A 143 -14.81 -9.33 17.44
CA SER A 143 -15.35 -9.43 16.08
C SER A 143 -14.52 -8.58 15.11
N HIS A 144 -14.91 -8.61 13.84
CA HIS A 144 -14.41 -7.71 12.80
C HIS A 144 -15.59 -7.03 12.12
N VAL A 145 -15.29 -5.96 11.41
CA VAL A 145 -16.25 -5.20 10.60
C VAL A 145 -15.80 -5.33 9.16
N LEU A 146 -16.66 -5.87 8.31
CA LEU A 146 -16.54 -5.80 6.86
C LEU A 146 -17.35 -4.61 6.38
N THR A 147 -16.71 -3.70 5.66
CA THR A 147 -17.31 -2.50 5.09
C THR A 147 -17.13 -2.51 3.58
N GLU A 148 -18.22 -2.42 2.81
CA GLU A 148 -18.13 -1.98 1.42
C GLU A 148 -18.01 -0.45 1.42
N VAL A 149 -16.96 0.07 0.77
CA VAL A 149 -16.69 1.50 0.72
C VAL A 149 -17.50 2.14 -0.40
N ASP A 150 -18.20 3.23 -0.09
CA ASP A 150 -18.79 4.13 -1.07
C ASP A 150 -17.68 5.00 -1.68
N LEU A 151 -17.13 4.55 -2.81
CA LEU A 151 -16.09 5.29 -3.52
C LEU A 151 -16.56 6.65 -4.05
N ALA A 152 -17.87 6.88 -4.20
CA ALA A 152 -18.41 8.17 -4.62
C ALA A 152 -18.53 9.17 -3.44
N ALA A 153 -18.61 8.67 -2.21
CA ALA A 153 -18.61 9.48 -0.99
C ALA A 153 -17.19 9.79 -0.48
N MET A 154 -16.16 9.24 -1.11
CA MET A 154 -14.76 9.51 -0.73
C MET A 154 -14.46 11.01 -0.83
N PRO A 155 -13.75 11.59 0.16
CA PRO A 155 -13.27 12.96 0.08
C PRO A 155 -12.53 13.24 -1.23
N ALA A 156 -12.55 14.51 -1.64
CA ALA A 156 -11.69 14.95 -2.71
C ALA A 156 -10.22 14.73 -2.33
N GLU A 157 -9.35 14.64 -3.33
CA GLU A 157 -7.92 14.89 -3.10
C GLU A 157 -7.75 16.39 -2.74
N HIS A 158 -6.59 16.79 -2.21
CA HIS A 158 -6.33 18.19 -1.88
C HIS A 158 -6.34 19.11 -3.12
N PRO A 159 -6.30 20.45 -2.97
CA PRO A 159 -6.22 21.34 -4.13
C PRO A 159 -4.96 21.07 -4.99
N ASP A 160 -5.00 21.46 -6.27
CA ASP A 160 -3.92 21.22 -7.24
C ASP A 160 -2.56 21.83 -6.81
N THR A 161 -2.59 22.86 -5.97
CA THR A 161 -1.39 23.49 -5.41
C THR A 161 -1.01 22.88 -4.07
N LEU A 162 0.05 22.09 -4.08
CA LEU A 162 0.72 21.57 -2.90
C LEU A 162 1.63 22.61 -2.22
N PRO A 163 1.78 22.58 -0.89
CA PRO A 163 2.79 23.36 -0.21
C PRO A 163 4.19 22.87 -0.63
N ASP A 164 5.09 23.80 -0.97
CA ASP A 164 6.47 23.47 -1.35
C ASP A 164 7.26 23.03 -0.11
N GLY A 165 7.85 21.84 -0.17
CA GLY A 165 8.71 21.30 0.87
C GLY A 165 10.14 21.83 0.83
N GLY A 166 10.51 22.64 -0.16
CA GLY A 166 11.82 23.30 -0.23
C GLY A 166 12.98 22.42 -0.70
N GLY A 167 12.72 21.15 -1.05
CA GLY A 167 13.74 20.23 -1.57
C GLY A 167 13.95 20.35 -3.08
N ARG A 168 13.31 21.32 -3.75
CA ARG A 168 13.52 21.59 -5.19
C ARG A 168 14.90 22.21 -5.35
N ASN A 169 15.83 21.44 -5.90
CA ASN A 169 17.15 21.96 -6.23
C ASN A 169 17.04 22.78 -7.52
N LEU A 170 16.81 24.09 -7.40
CA LEU A 170 16.58 25.03 -8.52
C LEU A 170 17.79 25.15 -9.48
N THR A 171 18.94 24.57 -9.12
CA THR A 171 20.20 24.62 -9.88
C THR A 171 20.66 23.25 -10.40
N ALA A 172 19.89 22.17 -10.19
CA ALA A 172 20.28 20.85 -10.65
C ALA A 172 20.13 20.73 -12.18
N LYS A 173 21.27 20.77 -12.89
CA LYS A 173 21.36 20.44 -14.31
C LYS A 173 20.74 19.05 -14.54
N LYS A 174 19.84 18.94 -15.52
CA LYS A 174 19.18 17.69 -15.95
C LYS A 174 20.15 16.50 -15.81
N PRO A 175 19.88 15.51 -14.94
CA PRO A 175 20.73 14.33 -14.85
C PRO A 175 20.81 13.69 -16.24
N ALA A 176 22.02 13.32 -16.66
CA ALA A 176 22.20 12.50 -17.85
C ALA A 176 21.36 11.22 -17.70
N PRO A 177 20.83 10.64 -18.79
CA PRO A 177 20.14 9.35 -18.72
C PRO A 177 21.10 8.35 -18.11
N THR A 178 20.84 7.88 -16.90
CA THR A 178 21.56 6.77 -16.32
C THR A 178 21.18 5.52 -17.09
N THR A 179 22.18 4.83 -17.61
CA THR A 179 22.06 3.54 -18.30
C THR A 179 21.27 2.57 -17.42
N PRO A 180 20.18 1.96 -17.91
CA PRO A 180 19.50 0.90 -17.19
C PRO A 180 20.40 -0.33 -17.20
N GLY A 181 20.96 -0.70 -16.04
CA GLY A 181 21.86 -1.85 -15.94
C GLY A 181 22.42 -2.12 -14.54
N GLY A 182 22.39 -1.13 -13.63
CA GLY A 182 22.62 -1.37 -12.21
C GLY A 182 21.31 -1.66 -11.49
N THR A 183 21.22 -2.75 -10.73
CA THR A 183 20.18 -2.90 -9.71
C THR A 183 20.36 -1.79 -8.69
N THR A 184 19.52 -0.75 -8.74
CA THR A 184 19.48 0.26 -7.68
C THR A 184 19.22 -0.45 -6.35
N ALA A 185 20.11 -0.23 -5.37
CA ALA A 185 19.97 -0.85 -4.06
C ALA A 185 18.63 -0.45 -3.41
N ASN A 186 17.98 -1.40 -2.75
CA ASN A 186 16.74 -1.12 -2.03
C ASN A 186 17.01 -0.15 -0.87
N THR A 187 16.27 0.96 -0.80
CA THR A 187 16.35 1.94 0.29
C THR A 187 15.22 1.70 1.28
N VAL A 188 15.54 1.67 2.58
CA VAL A 188 14.52 1.71 3.63
C VAL A 188 14.17 3.17 3.91
N ILE A 189 12.89 3.50 3.90
CA ILE A 189 12.37 4.79 4.37
C ILE A 189 11.54 4.51 5.61
N ARG A 190 11.87 5.18 6.70
CA ARG A 190 11.27 4.95 8.03
C ARG A 190 10.19 5.99 8.29
N VAL A 191 8.98 5.56 8.66
CA VAL A 191 7.85 6.46 8.93
C VAL A 191 7.45 6.46 10.41
N LEU A 192 7.28 7.66 10.98
CA LEU A 192 6.54 7.86 12.22
C LEU A 192 5.07 8.15 11.87
N VAL A 193 4.16 7.39 12.45
CA VAL A 193 2.72 7.64 12.32
C VAL A 193 2.16 8.11 13.65
N VAL A 194 1.46 9.24 13.63
CA VAL A 194 0.79 9.83 14.79
C VAL A 194 -0.70 9.81 14.53
N ALA A 195 -1.52 9.31 15.46
CA ALA A 195 -2.96 9.47 15.41
C ALA A 195 -3.37 10.63 16.33
N SER A 196 -4.24 11.51 15.84
CA SER A 196 -4.94 12.49 16.66
C SER A 196 -5.83 11.82 17.72
N ALA A 197 -6.35 12.60 18.66
CA ALA A 197 -7.31 12.10 19.64
C ALA A 197 -8.58 11.54 18.97
N GLN A 198 -9.09 12.24 17.97
CA GLN A 198 -10.28 11.84 17.20
C GLN A 198 -10.04 10.57 16.39
N ALA A 199 -8.90 10.47 15.68
CA ALA A 199 -8.57 9.31 14.87
C ALA A 199 -8.37 8.06 15.74
N ALA A 200 -7.74 8.19 16.91
CA ALA A 200 -7.60 7.10 17.87
C ALA A 200 -8.95 6.65 18.41
N ALA A 201 -9.86 7.58 18.72
CA ALA A 201 -11.19 7.30 19.23
C ALA A 201 -12.11 6.65 18.19
N GLN A 202 -12.19 7.19 16.96
CA GLN A 202 -13.06 6.69 15.89
C GLN A 202 -12.75 5.23 15.54
N ASN A 203 -11.46 4.87 15.57
CA ASN A 203 -11.00 3.53 15.21
C ASN A 203 -10.96 2.57 16.42
N GLY A 204 -11.55 2.95 17.55
CA GLY A 204 -11.64 2.11 18.76
C GLY A 204 -10.27 1.68 19.30
N GLY A 205 -9.23 2.49 19.12
CA GLY A 205 -7.84 2.17 19.45
C GLY A 205 -7.05 1.40 18.38
N SER A 206 -7.68 1.06 17.25
CA SER A 206 -7.07 0.26 16.16
C SER A 206 -6.35 1.10 15.10
N ALA A 207 -6.14 2.41 15.34
CA ALA A 207 -5.47 3.29 14.39
C ALA A 207 -4.00 2.86 14.11
N GLN A 208 -3.36 2.13 15.03
CA GLN A 208 -2.07 1.49 14.75
C GLN A 208 -2.18 0.40 13.67
N ALA A 209 -3.25 -0.41 13.68
CA ALA A 209 -3.45 -1.44 12.67
C ALA A 209 -3.69 -0.82 11.27
N ILE A 210 -4.38 0.32 11.21
CA ILE A 210 -4.50 1.12 9.98
C ILE A 210 -3.12 1.59 9.50
N ALA A 211 -2.28 2.11 10.40
CA ALA A 211 -0.92 2.55 10.06
C ALA A 211 -0.07 1.38 9.50
N GLU A 212 -0.12 0.21 10.14
CA GLU A 212 0.61 -0.98 9.68
C GLU A 212 0.12 -1.47 8.32
N GLN A 213 -1.19 -1.47 8.09
CA GLN A 213 -1.76 -1.82 6.80
C GLN A 213 -1.39 -0.80 5.73
N ALA A 214 -1.44 0.50 6.03
CA ALA A 214 -1.08 1.53 5.08
C ALA A 214 0.39 1.42 4.65
N VAL A 215 1.29 1.09 5.58
CA VAL A 215 2.70 0.77 5.28
C VAL A 215 2.81 -0.49 4.41
N ALA A 216 2.06 -1.56 4.73
CA ALA A 216 2.05 -2.78 3.94
C ALA A 216 1.53 -2.57 2.50
N GLU A 217 0.47 -1.79 2.35
CA GLU A 217 -0.09 -1.42 1.04
C GLU A 217 0.87 -0.53 0.26
N THR A 218 1.52 0.44 0.91
CA THR A 218 2.55 1.29 0.28
C THR A 218 3.71 0.44 -0.26
N ASN A 219 4.18 -0.53 0.53
CA ASN A 219 5.20 -1.50 0.09
C ASN A 219 4.72 -2.38 -1.08
N THR A 220 3.45 -2.78 -1.07
CA THR A 220 2.86 -3.51 -2.20
C THR A 220 2.86 -2.64 -3.45
N GLY A 221 2.52 -1.35 -3.33
CA GLY A 221 2.58 -0.38 -4.43
C GLY A 221 3.98 -0.21 -4.99
N TYR A 222 5.00 -0.08 -4.13
CA TYR A 222 6.40 -0.03 -4.57
C TYR A 222 6.81 -1.30 -5.32
N ALA A 223 6.49 -2.48 -4.77
CA ALA A 223 6.82 -3.77 -5.38
C ALA A 223 6.14 -3.97 -6.74
N ASN A 224 4.84 -3.68 -6.81
CA ASN A 224 4.04 -3.70 -8.03
C ASN A 224 4.62 -2.81 -9.14
N SER A 225 5.29 -1.72 -8.75
CA SER A 225 5.80 -0.70 -9.67
C SER A 225 7.30 -0.80 -9.92
N GLY A 226 7.97 -1.83 -9.39
CA GLY A 226 9.43 -2.01 -9.53
C GLY A 226 10.26 -0.91 -8.88
N ILE A 227 9.74 -0.30 -7.80
CA ILE A 227 10.42 0.77 -7.06
C ILE A 227 11.24 0.12 -5.93
N PRO A 228 12.57 0.35 -5.85
CA PRO A 228 13.45 -0.25 -4.86
C PRO A 228 13.39 0.51 -3.53
N ILE A 229 12.19 0.63 -2.95
CA ILE A 229 11.96 1.26 -1.65
C ILE A 229 11.19 0.28 -0.76
N THR A 230 11.59 0.21 0.50
CA THR A 230 10.83 -0.45 1.55
C THR A 230 10.46 0.59 2.62
N MET A 231 9.16 0.81 2.81
CA MET A 231 8.63 1.58 3.93
C MET A 231 8.66 0.73 5.21
N GLU A 232 9.16 1.29 6.30
CA GLU A 232 9.16 0.66 7.62
C GLU A 232 8.46 1.56 8.63
N LEU A 233 7.52 1.01 9.41
CA LEU A 233 6.93 1.72 10.53
C LEU A 233 7.97 1.82 11.66
N ALA A 234 8.57 2.99 11.80
CA ALA A 234 9.57 3.29 12.81
C ALA A 234 8.94 3.49 14.20
N GLY A 235 7.74 4.06 14.22
CA GLY A 235 6.99 4.29 15.45
C GLY A 235 5.54 4.62 15.17
N TYR A 236 4.71 4.37 16.18
CA TYR A 236 3.32 4.81 16.23
C TYR A 236 3.07 5.53 17.55
N ARG A 237 2.31 6.64 17.52
CA ARG A 237 1.90 7.38 18.73
C ARG A 237 0.43 7.78 18.64
N ASN A 238 -0.28 7.66 19.75
CA ASN A 238 -1.52 8.41 19.96
C ASN A 238 -1.15 9.75 20.58
N SER A 239 -1.66 10.83 20.02
CA SER A 239 -1.48 12.19 20.53
C SER A 239 -2.80 12.72 21.10
N PRO A 240 -2.79 13.50 22.19
CA PRO A 240 -3.96 14.25 22.63
C PRO A 240 -4.34 15.42 21.70
N TYR A 241 -3.61 15.61 20.59
CA TYR A 241 -3.88 16.64 19.61
C TYR A 241 -5.32 16.58 19.13
N SER A 242 -6.03 17.71 19.27
CA SER A 242 -7.34 17.92 18.69
C SER A 242 -7.19 18.50 17.29
N GLU A 243 -7.71 17.77 16.31
CA GLU A 243 -7.81 18.22 14.92
C GLU A 243 -8.54 19.56 14.81
N THR A 244 -8.12 20.38 13.86
CA THR A 244 -8.81 21.64 13.55
C THR A 244 -9.96 21.49 12.58
N GLY A 245 -10.01 20.36 11.86
CA GLY A 245 -10.84 20.18 10.67
C GLY A 245 -10.28 20.85 9.41
N ASN A 246 -9.10 21.47 9.49
CA ASN A 246 -8.39 22.07 8.36
C ASN A 246 -7.02 21.39 8.17
N PHE A 247 -6.89 20.66 7.07
CA PHE A 247 -5.69 19.88 6.73
C PHE A 247 -4.41 20.73 6.67
N SER A 248 -4.45 21.94 6.11
CA SER A 248 -3.27 22.81 6.03
C SER A 248 -2.85 23.34 7.40
N THR A 249 -3.81 23.69 8.26
CA THR A 249 -3.51 24.08 9.65
C THR A 249 -2.94 22.91 10.43
N ASP A 250 -3.51 21.71 10.30
CA ASP A 250 -3.02 20.51 10.98
C ASP A 250 -1.62 20.11 10.48
N LEU A 251 -1.33 20.26 9.18
CA LEU A 251 0.01 20.03 8.60
C LEU A 251 1.04 21.04 9.11
N ASN A 252 0.68 22.33 9.14
CA ASN A 252 1.56 23.38 9.65
C ASN A 252 1.89 23.16 11.14
N ARG A 253 0.89 22.78 11.94
CA ARG A 253 1.10 22.43 13.36
C ARG A 253 1.96 21.19 13.52
N PHE A 254 1.75 20.16 12.71
CA PHE A 254 2.53 18.94 12.81
C PHE A 254 3.99 19.13 12.40
N SER A 255 4.26 20.00 11.42
CA SER A 255 5.61 20.32 10.97
C SER A 255 6.30 21.42 11.78
N GLY A 256 5.54 22.26 12.49
CA GLY A 256 6.03 23.28 13.41
C GLY A 256 6.72 22.67 14.62
N THR A 257 7.73 23.36 15.16
CA THR A 257 8.60 22.83 16.24
C THR A 257 8.46 23.56 17.58
N ASN A 258 7.66 24.62 17.64
CA ASN A 258 7.54 25.46 18.83
C ASN A 258 6.23 26.29 18.81
N ASP A 259 5.14 25.73 18.27
CA ASP A 259 3.84 26.41 18.21
C ASP A 259 2.85 25.92 19.27
N GLY A 260 3.27 24.99 20.13
CA GLY A 260 2.49 24.39 21.19
C GLY A 260 1.68 23.18 20.75
N TYR A 261 1.80 22.74 19.50
CA TYR A 261 1.06 21.60 18.95
C TYR A 261 2.02 20.55 18.40
N LEU A 262 1.92 19.31 18.90
CA LEU A 262 2.72 18.17 18.40
C LEU A 262 4.24 18.38 18.44
N ASP A 263 4.74 19.43 19.12
CA ASP A 263 6.17 19.75 19.21
C ASP A 263 7.01 18.57 19.74
N ASP A 264 6.43 17.78 20.65
CA ASP A 264 7.04 16.58 21.22
C ASP A 264 7.27 15.46 20.18
N MET A 265 6.51 15.47 19.07
CA MET A 265 6.66 14.47 18.00
C MET A 265 7.98 14.62 17.24
N HIS A 266 8.63 15.79 17.25
CA HIS A 266 9.97 15.95 16.65
C HIS A 266 11.03 15.18 17.44
N ALA A 267 10.97 15.22 18.77
CA ALA A 267 11.85 14.40 19.61
C ALA A 267 11.57 12.90 19.43
N VAL A 268 10.30 12.51 19.29
CA VAL A 268 9.93 11.12 18.98
C VAL A 268 10.47 10.69 17.62
N ARG A 269 10.34 11.55 16.60
CA ARG A 269 10.86 11.30 15.25
C ARG A 269 12.36 11.02 15.28
N ASP A 270 13.12 11.83 16.00
CA ASP A 270 14.57 11.66 16.16
C ASP A 270 14.88 10.37 16.92
N GLN A 271 14.14 10.07 17.99
CA GLN A 271 14.33 8.86 18.80
C GLN A 271 14.13 7.57 17.99
N VAL A 272 13.14 7.52 17.10
CA VAL A 272 12.83 6.32 16.30
C VAL A 272 13.54 6.30 14.95
N GLY A 273 14.27 7.37 14.61
CA GLY A 273 14.91 7.55 13.32
C GLY A 273 13.92 7.53 12.16
N ALA A 274 12.85 8.34 12.24
CA ALA A 274 11.85 8.43 11.19
C ALA A 274 12.19 9.51 10.15
N ASP A 275 12.34 9.08 8.90
CA ASP A 275 12.61 9.93 7.75
C ASP A 275 11.41 10.81 7.38
N VAL A 276 10.21 10.22 7.38
CA VAL A 276 8.94 10.87 7.01
C VAL A 276 7.91 10.70 8.14
N ASN A 277 6.91 11.59 8.18
CA ASN A 277 5.94 11.63 9.27
C ASN A 277 4.52 11.78 8.73
N VAL A 278 3.57 11.02 9.29
CA VAL A 278 2.16 11.08 8.91
C VAL A 278 1.29 11.27 10.14
N LEU A 279 0.45 12.30 10.13
CA LEU A 279 -0.63 12.50 11.09
C LEU A 279 -1.93 11.92 10.52
N LEU A 280 -2.48 10.91 11.18
CA LEU A 280 -3.80 10.36 10.88
C LEU A 280 -4.87 11.22 11.55
N THR A 281 -5.87 11.62 10.76
CA THR A 281 -7.00 12.46 11.20
C THR A 281 -8.35 11.87 10.79
N THR A 282 -9.43 12.51 11.22
CA THR A 282 -10.82 12.21 10.85
C THR A 282 -11.42 13.26 9.91
N GLY A 283 -10.60 14.22 9.45
CA GLY A 283 -11.02 15.26 8.54
C GLY A 283 -11.61 14.70 7.24
N THR A 284 -12.65 15.35 6.73
CA THR A 284 -13.40 14.90 5.53
C THR A 284 -13.27 15.86 4.35
N ALA A 285 -12.58 16.99 4.52
CA ALA A 285 -12.39 17.96 3.44
C ALA A 285 -11.54 17.39 2.30
N TYR A 286 -10.46 16.67 2.65
CA TYR A 286 -9.56 16.01 1.71
C TYR A 286 -9.19 14.62 2.20
N CYS A 287 -8.66 13.78 1.32
CA CYS A 287 -8.07 12.51 1.71
C CYS A 287 -6.70 12.65 2.39
N GLY A 288 -5.96 13.72 2.10
CA GLY A 288 -4.69 14.03 2.72
C GLY A 288 -4.08 15.35 2.23
N ILE A 289 -2.95 15.72 2.79
CA ILE A 289 -2.06 16.78 2.27
C ILE A 289 -0.63 16.50 2.76
N GLY A 290 0.36 16.69 1.89
CA GLY A 290 1.79 16.60 2.22
C GLY A 290 2.60 17.70 1.57
N TYR A 291 3.78 17.98 2.11
CA TYR A 291 4.72 18.88 1.42
C TYR A 291 5.28 18.21 0.16
N LEU A 292 5.25 18.92 -0.96
CA LEU A 292 5.83 18.44 -2.20
C LEU A 292 7.35 18.58 -2.18
N ASN A 293 8.06 17.51 -2.52
CA ASN A 293 9.51 17.45 -2.65
C ASN A 293 10.21 17.96 -1.38
N ALA A 294 9.86 17.33 -0.24
CA ALA A 294 10.27 17.69 1.10
C ALA A 294 11.78 17.64 1.35
N THR A 295 12.22 18.39 2.36
CA THR A 295 13.53 18.24 3.02
C THR A 295 13.35 17.48 4.34
N ALA A 296 14.44 17.24 5.05
CA ALA A 296 14.37 16.67 6.40
C ALA A 296 13.47 17.50 7.34
N ALA A 297 13.39 18.82 7.17
CA ALA A 297 12.55 19.69 8.00
C ALA A 297 11.06 19.65 7.64
N THR A 298 10.69 19.24 6.43
CA THR A 298 9.32 19.37 5.88
C THR A 298 8.72 18.03 5.45
N ALA A 299 9.34 16.89 5.78
CA ALA A 299 8.85 15.55 5.45
C ALA A 299 7.66 15.14 6.35
N PHE A 300 6.56 15.87 6.22
CA PHE A 300 5.33 15.72 7.00
C PHE A 300 4.13 15.65 6.06
N SER A 301 3.12 14.89 6.48
CA SER A 301 1.85 14.70 5.79
C SER A 301 0.71 14.53 6.80
N VAL A 302 -0.51 14.85 6.39
CA VAL A 302 -1.76 14.62 7.12
C VAL A 302 -2.65 13.75 6.24
N VAL A 303 -3.26 12.70 6.79
CA VAL A 303 -4.07 11.74 6.03
C VAL A 303 -5.36 11.41 6.78
N ALA A 304 -6.50 11.48 6.10
CA ALA A 304 -7.76 11.01 6.64
C ALA A 304 -7.72 9.49 6.81
N THR A 305 -8.10 8.97 7.98
CA THR A 305 -8.14 7.52 8.25
C THR A 305 -9.05 6.77 7.27
N SER A 306 -10.15 7.40 6.82
CA SER A 306 -11.06 6.87 5.80
C SER A 306 -10.44 6.74 4.40
N CYS A 307 -9.29 7.37 4.13
CA CYS A 307 -8.57 7.28 2.86
C CYS A 307 -7.21 6.56 2.96
N ALA A 308 -6.71 6.34 4.18
CA ALA A 308 -5.36 5.83 4.42
C ALA A 308 -5.10 4.47 3.76
N THR A 309 -6.07 3.55 3.82
CA THR A 309 -5.98 2.16 3.34
C THR A 309 -7.00 1.87 2.24
N GLY A 310 -6.61 1.04 1.27
CA GLY A 310 -7.42 0.65 0.11
C GLY A 310 -7.61 1.74 -0.94
N TYR A 311 -7.62 3.01 -0.52
CA TYR A 311 -7.60 4.20 -1.38
C TYR A 311 -6.19 4.80 -1.53
N TYR A 312 -5.23 4.27 -0.76
CA TYR A 312 -3.80 4.49 -0.85
C TYR A 312 -3.31 5.91 -0.57
N SER A 313 -4.12 6.76 0.09
CA SER A 313 -3.73 8.14 0.37
C SER A 313 -2.52 8.25 1.30
N PHE A 314 -2.29 7.28 2.19
CA PHE A 314 -1.07 7.26 3.00
C PHE A 314 0.20 7.21 2.14
N GLY A 315 0.24 6.30 1.16
CA GLY A 315 1.36 6.21 0.22
C GLY A 315 1.43 7.43 -0.69
N HIS A 316 0.28 7.95 -1.12
CA HIS A 316 0.16 9.15 -1.96
C HIS A 316 0.84 10.38 -1.35
N GLU A 317 0.52 10.72 -0.10
CA GLU A 317 1.10 11.91 0.55
C GLU A 317 2.61 11.77 0.79
N ILE A 318 3.10 10.58 1.12
CA ILE A 318 4.54 10.31 1.19
C ILE A 318 5.17 10.43 -0.20
N GLY A 319 4.46 10.04 -1.25
CA GLY A 319 4.81 10.28 -2.65
C GLY A 319 5.06 11.77 -2.93
N HIS A 320 4.21 12.66 -2.42
CA HIS A 320 4.45 14.10 -2.47
C HIS A 320 5.72 14.50 -1.75
N ASN A 321 6.01 14.00 -0.55
CA ASN A 321 7.29 14.29 0.13
C ASN A 321 8.51 13.88 -0.73
N GLN A 322 8.39 12.80 -1.50
CA GLN A 322 9.41 12.37 -2.46
C GLN A 322 9.41 13.17 -3.78
N GLY A 323 8.38 13.98 -4.04
CA GLY A 323 8.26 14.86 -5.19
C GLY A 323 7.49 14.25 -6.36
N ALA A 324 6.71 13.20 -6.13
CA ALA A 324 5.70 12.75 -7.08
C ALA A 324 4.54 13.75 -7.11
N GLU A 325 4.02 13.99 -8.30
CA GLU A 325 2.94 14.92 -8.59
C GLU A 325 1.70 14.15 -9.04
N HIS A 326 0.56 14.82 -8.99
CA HIS A 326 -0.67 14.31 -9.60
C HIS A 326 -0.53 14.10 -11.10
N ASP A 327 -1.56 13.57 -11.74
CA ASP A 327 -1.63 13.58 -13.20
C ASP A 327 -1.56 15.03 -13.76
N PRO A 328 -1.17 15.22 -15.03
CA PRO A 328 -0.85 16.54 -15.57
C PRO A 328 -1.99 17.55 -15.54
N ALA A 329 -3.24 17.11 -15.52
CA ALA A 329 -4.40 18.01 -15.47
C ALA A 329 -4.62 18.59 -14.06
N ASN A 330 -4.06 17.96 -13.03
CA ASN A 330 -4.27 18.25 -11.61
C ASN A 330 -2.95 18.59 -10.89
N SER A 331 -1.92 18.99 -11.63
CA SER A 331 -0.64 19.42 -11.09
C SER A 331 -0.26 20.80 -11.63
N GLY A 332 0.32 21.62 -10.77
CA GLY A 332 0.86 22.93 -11.15
C GLY A 332 2.26 22.87 -11.78
N THR A 333 2.84 21.67 -11.97
CA THR A 333 4.20 21.53 -12.52
C THR A 333 4.22 20.76 -13.84
N SER A 334 5.34 20.93 -14.55
CA SER A 334 5.64 20.18 -15.76
C SER A 334 6.77 19.19 -15.49
N GLY A 335 6.81 18.11 -16.25
CA GLY A 335 7.88 17.12 -16.17
C GLY A 335 7.32 15.71 -16.31
N TYR A 336 8.10 14.74 -15.83
CA TYR A 336 7.77 13.33 -15.93
C TYR A 336 7.15 12.75 -14.66
N ALA A 337 7.14 13.50 -13.56
CA ALA A 337 6.87 12.95 -12.23
C ALA A 337 5.37 12.87 -11.90
N HIS A 338 4.51 12.60 -12.88
CA HIS A 338 3.05 12.64 -12.72
C HIS A 338 2.40 11.26 -12.61
N GLY A 339 1.26 11.19 -11.93
CA GLY A 339 0.35 10.05 -11.99
C GLY A 339 -0.18 9.81 -13.40
N TYR A 340 -0.66 8.60 -13.67
CA TYR A 340 -1.23 8.17 -14.94
C TYR A 340 -2.71 7.79 -14.80
N GLN A 341 -3.53 8.30 -15.71
CA GLN A 341 -4.93 7.91 -15.91
C GLN A 341 -5.05 7.10 -17.20
N TYR A 342 -5.85 6.04 -17.18
CA TYR A 342 -6.21 5.28 -18.38
C TYR A 342 -7.75 5.08 -18.45
N PRO A 343 -8.50 6.09 -18.91
CA PRO A 343 -9.97 6.05 -18.94
C PRO A 343 -10.54 4.89 -19.75
N ALA A 344 -9.87 4.49 -20.84
CA ALA A 344 -10.31 3.37 -21.70
C ALA A 344 -10.37 2.03 -20.95
N GLY A 345 -9.47 1.81 -19.99
CA GLY A 345 -9.47 0.64 -19.11
C GLY A 345 -10.08 0.91 -17.73
N LYS A 346 -10.62 2.11 -17.50
CA LYS A 346 -11.21 2.55 -16.23
C LYS A 346 -10.30 2.36 -15.01
N TRP A 347 -9.01 2.67 -15.15
CA TRP A 347 -8.08 2.62 -14.03
C TRP A 347 -7.11 3.80 -14.02
N ARG A 348 -6.54 4.04 -12.84
CA ARG A 348 -5.55 5.09 -12.59
C ARG A 348 -4.50 4.62 -11.58
N THR A 349 -3.31 5.21 -11.63
CA THR A 349 -2.22 4.99 -10.64
C THR A 349 -2.43 5.85 -9.38
N ILE A 350 -1.71 5.54 -8.30
CA ILE A 350 -1.83 6.16 -6.96
C ILE A 350 -1.90 7.69 -7.01
N MET A 351 -1.02 8.35 -7.77
CA MET A 351 -0.95 9.82 -7.79
C MET A 351 -2.01 10.50 -8.65
N ALA A 352 -2.64 9.78 -9.58
CA ALA A 352 -3.61 10.39 -10.49
C ALA A 352 -4.96 10.61 -9.80
N TYR A 353 -5.66 11.68 -10.16
CA TYR A 353 -7.04 11.96 -9.76
C TYR A 353 -8.00 11.00 -10.45
N ASN A 354 -9.23 10.93 -9.96
CA ASN A 354 -10.26 10.10 -10.56
C ASN A 354 -10.59 10.62 -11.97
N CYS A 355 -10.75 9.71 -12.93
CA CYS A 355 -11.18 10.07 -14.27
C CYS A 355 -12.61 10.62 -14.22
N THR A 356 -12.97 11.53 -15.12
CA THR A 356 -14.36 12.03 -15.26
C THR A 356 -15.36 10.89 -15.48
N SER A 357 -14.96 9.83 -16.17
CA SER A 357 -15.77 8.62 -16.41
C SER A 357 -15.76 7.60 -15.26
N GLY A 358 -15.03 7.88 -14.18
CA GLY A 358 -14.72 6.92 -13.11
C GLY A 358 -13.55 5.99 -13.49
N CYS A 359 -12.55 5.90 -12.61
CA CYS A 359 -11.41 5.01 -12.71
C CYS A 359 -11.05 4.41 -11.34
N THR A 360 -10.94 3.08 -11.28
CA THR A 360 -10.40 2.38 -10.12
C THR A 360 -8.95 2.84 -9.87
N ARG A 361 -8.66 3.29 -8.66
CA ARG A 361 -7.28 3.55 -8.24
C ARG A 361 -6.61 2.22 -7.94
N LEU A 362 -5.60 1.87 -8.74
CA LEU A 362 -4.80 0.67 -8.54
C LEU A 362 -3.61 0.99 -7.64
N ASN A 363 -3.15 0.00 -6.86
CA ASN A 363 -1.96 0.11 -6.03
C ASN A 363 -0.67 0.02 -6.87
N TYR A 364 -0.52 0.95 -7.81
CA TYR A 364 0.60 1.07 -8.72
C TYR A 364 0.95 2.55 -8.86
N TRP A 365 2.24 2.83 -8.90
CA TRP A 365 2.81 4.12 -9.27
C TRP A 365 3.03 4.14 -10.79
N SER A 366 2.94 5.33 -11.40
CA SER A 366 3.16 5.42 -12.84
C SER A 366 4.58 4.99 -13.21
N ASN A 367 4.67 4.05 -14.17
CA ASN A 367 5.93 3.49 -14.65
C ASN A 367 5.74 2.94 -16.08
N PRO A 368 6.35 3.54 -17.11
CA PRO A 368 6.23 3.09 -18.49
C PRO A 368 6.86 1.70 -18.76
N ARG A 369 7.64 1.16 -17.81
CA ARG A 369 8.29 -0.16 -17.90
C ARG A 369 7.46 -1.30 -17.31
N ILE A 370 6.36 -0.98 -16.63
CA ILE A 370 5.42 -1.95 -16.03
C ILE A 370 4.11 -1.89 -16.80
N THR A 371 3.45 -3.04 -16.97
CA THR A 371 2.17 -3.12 -17.67
C THR A 371 1.07 -3.67 -16.78
N TYR A 372 -0.15 -3.15 -16.93
CA TYR A 372 -1.38 -3.71 -16.36
C TYR A 372 -2.33 -4.07 -17.50
N GLY A 373 -2.81 -5.32 -17.54
CA GLY A 373 -3.58 -5.82 -18.69
C GLY A 373 -2.87 -5.67 -20.05
N GLY A 374 -1.53 -5.69 -20.09
CA GLY A 374 -0.72 -5.46 -21.30
C GLY A 374 -0.54 -3.99 -21.70
N VAL A 375 -1.14 -3.04 -20.97
CA VAL A 375 -1.02 -1.60 -21.21
C VAL A 375 0.07 -1.01 -20.30
N PRO A 376 1.05 -0.27 -20.82
CA PRO A 376 2.03 0.43 -19.99
C PRO A 376 1.38 1.35 -18.96
N MET A 377 1.87 1.33 -17.72
CA MET A 377 1.30 2.11 -16.61
C MET A 377 1.86 3.54 -16.54
N GLY A 378 2.20 4.13 -17.69
CA GLY A 378 2.75 5.47 -17.74
C GLY A 378 3.47 5.77 -19.05
N THR A 379 4.12 6.93 -19.09
CA THR A 379 4.89 7.42 -20.24
C THR A 379 6.24 7.94 -19.77
N THR A 380 7.29 7.80 -20.59
CA THR A 380 8.65 8.19 -20.18
C THR A 380 8.84 9.70 -20.01
N THR A 381 7.99 10.51 -20.66
CA THR A 381 8.12 11.97 -20.66
C THR A 381 7.24 12.65 -19.63
N THR A 382 6.14 12.01 -19.23
CA THR A 382 5.08 12.66 -18.46
C THR A 382 4.66 11.86 -17.24
N ASN A 383 4.57 10.53 -17.31
CA ASN A 383 4.04 9.71 -16.22
C ASN A 383 5.01 8.60 -15.81
N ASP A 384 6.01 8.95 -15.02
CA ASP A 384 7.02 8.05 -14.44
C ASP A 384 7.32 8.47 -12.99
N ASN A 385 6.32 8.34 -12.11
CA ASN A 385 6.51 8.51 -10.66
C ASN A 385 7.57 7.53 -10.14
N ALA A 386 7.61 6.29 -10.66
CA ALA A 386 8.58 5.29 -10.21
C ALA A 386 10.03 5.77 -10.36
N ARG A 387 10.36 6.43 -11.47
CA ARG A 387 11.65 7.11 -11.64
C ARG A 387 11.87 8.18 -10.57
N LYS A 388 10.90 9.09 -10.37
CA LYS A 388 11.05 10.19 -9.40
C LYS A 388 11.28 9.69 -7.97
N LEU A 389 10.48 8.70 -7.55
CA LEU A 389 10.59 8.08 -6.24
C LEU A 389 11.95 7.40 -6.05
N THR A 390 12.43 6.69 -7.08
CA THR A 390 13.76 6.05 -7.07
C THR A 390 14.89 7.06 -6.99
N GLU A 391 14.82 8.17 -7.75
CA GLU A 391 15.82 9.25 -7.71
C GLU A 391 15.91 9.92 -6.33
N ARG A 392 14.80 9.94 -5.58
CA ARG A 392 14.70 10.60 -4.27
C ARG A 392 14.85 9.66 -3.08
N ALA A 393 14.86 8.35 -3.32
CA ALA A 393 14.90 7.31 -2.29
C ALA A 393 16.05 7.52 -1.30
N ALA A 394 17.29 7.60 -1.78
CA ALA A 394 18.47 7.75 -0.92
C ALA A 394 18.51 9.08 -0.16
N THR A 395 17.96 10.16 -0.72
CA THR A 395 17.89 11.44 -0.02
C THR A 395 16.85 11.41 1.10
N VAL A 396 15.67 10.86 0.83
CA VAL A 396 14.58 10.81 1.81
C VAL A 396 14.89 9.79 2.91
N GLY A 397 15.40 8.61 2.57
CA GLY A 397 15.84 7.59 3.54
C GLY A 397 17.13 7.92 4.30
N ALA A 398 17.57 9.17 4.24
CA ALA A 398 18.70 9.71 4.99
C ALA A 398 18.30 10.99 5.74
N PHE A 399 17.00 11.23 5.93
CA PHE A 399 16.53 12.37 6.70
C PHE A 399 16.75 12.16 8.19
N ARG A 400 16.87 10.91 8.67
CA ARG A 400 17.29 10.59 10.04
C ARG A 400 18.31 9.46 10.13
#